data_AF-A0A9P0GWG5-F1
#
_entry.id   AF-A0A9P0GWG5-F1
#
_cell.length_a   1.000
_cell.length_b   1.000
_cell.length_c   1.000
_cell.angle_alpha   90.00
_cell.angle_beta   90.00
_cell.angle_gamma   90.00
#
_symmetry.space_group_name_H-M   'P 1'
#
loop_
_entity.id
_entity.type
_entity.pdbx_description
1 polymer ?
#
loop_
_entity_poly.entity_id
_entity_poly.type
_entity_poly.pdbx_seq_one_letter_code
_entity_poly.pdbx_strand_id
1 'polypeptide(L)'
;MASSAKQLQLLLNKINSFCEKCGLKMNIKKNKYMIITKKTNIPTNIHLGNIPIERVDKYKYLGTWISDNNDQTTELRARIEIARNAFVKMKTIGSIAINGQRIRNNKHNKNKKVIISGTRNEGTA
;
A
#
# COMPACT_ATOMS: atom_id res chain seq x y z
N MET A 1 3.49 4.62 -23.64
CA MET A 1 2.30 3.86 -24.07
C MET A 1 2.34 3.78 -25.58
N ALA A 2 2.20 2.60 -26.18
CA ALA A 2 2.19 2.43 -27.63
C ALA A 2 0.74 2.45 -28.14
N SER A 3 0.49 3.12 -29.25
CA SER A 3 -0.87 3.25 -29.81
C SER A 3 -1.30 2.04 -30.63
N SER A 4 -0.37 1.12 -30.92
CA SER A 4 -0.64 -0.13 -31.63
C SER A 4 0.28 -1.26 -31.19
N ALA A 5 -0.16 -2.50 -31.43
CA ALA A 5 0.64 -3.71 -31.21
C ALA A 5 2.00 -3.65 -31.94
N LYS A 6 2.01 -3.15 -33.18
CA LYS A 6 3.22 -3.01 -33.99
C LYS A 6 4.22 -2.02 -33.37
N GLN A 7 3.72 -0.89 -32.87
CA GLN A 7 4.58 0.09 -32.18
C GLN A 7 5.14 -0.48 -30.87
N LEU A 8 4.34 -1.23 -30.11
CA LEU A 8 4.79 -1.90 -28.89
C LEU A 8 5.91 -2.89 -29.20
N GLN A 9 5.74 -3.72 -30.22
CA GLN A 9 6.75 -4.68 -30.66
C GLN A 9 8.06 -4.00 -31.07
N LEU A 10 7.98 -2.91 -31.84
CA LEU A 10 9.16 -2.13 -32.25
C LEU A 10 9.89 -1.51 -31.05
N LEU A 11 9.15 -0.94 -30.10
CA LEU A 11 9.72 -0.37 -28.89
C LEU A 11 10.42 -1.44 -28.05
N LEU A 12 9.76 -2.59 -27.88
CA LEU A 12 10.30 -3.70 -27.11
C LEU A 12 11.61 -4.23 -27.73
N ASN A 13 11.65 -4.37 -29.06
CA ASN A 13 12.86 -4.79 -29.78
C ASN A 13 14.01 -3.78 -29.61
N LYS A 14 13.72 -2.48 -29.66
CA LYS A 14 14.72 -1.42 -29.43
C LYS A 14 15.28 -1.48 -28.01
N ILE A 15 14.41 -1.64 -27.01
CA ILE A 15 14.82 -1.76 -25.61
C ILE A 15 15.67 -3.01 -25.43
N ASN A 16 15.27 -4.16 -25.98
CA ASN A 16 16.04 -5.38 -25.88
C ASN A 16 17.44 -5.24 -26.48
N SER A 17 17.54 -4.66 -27.69
CA SER A 17 18.84 -4.38 -28.33
C SER A 17 19.70 -3.43 -27.51
N PHE A 18 19.10 -2.42 -26.88
CA PHE A 18 19.82 -1.51 -25.99
C PHE A 18 20.31 -2.21 -24.71
N CYS A 19 19.46 -3.02 -24.08
CA CYS A 19 19.83 -3.82 -22.91
C CYS A 19 21.00 -4.76 -23.24
N GLU A 20 20.95 -5.46 -24.38
CA GLU A 20 22.03 -6.35 -24.83
C GLU A 20 23.36 -5.58 -25.03
N LYS A 21 23.31 -4.39 -25.63
CA LYS A 21 24.49 -3.51 -25.76
C LYS A 21 25.08 -3.09 -24.42
N CYS A 22 24.24 -2.96 -23.39
CA CYS A 22 24.65 -2.67 -22.02
C CYS A 22 25.01 -3.94 -21.21
N GLY A 23 25.01 -5.13 -21.82
CA GLY A 23 25.26 -6.40 -21.12
C GLY A 23 24.12 -6.87 -20.22
N LEU A 24 22.92 -6.30 -20.35
CA LEU A 24 21.72 -6.64 -19.60
C LEU A 24 20.82 -7.57 -20.40
N LYS A 25 20.31 -8.64 -19.77
CA LYS A 25 19.37 -9.58 -20.38
C LYS A 25 17.96 -9.37 -19.82
N MET A 26 17.00 -9.12 -20.69
CA MET A 26 15.59 -9.01 -20.28
C MET A 26 15.04 -10.39 -19.88
N ASN A 27 14.49 -10.48 -18.66
CA ASN A 27 13.86 -11.71 -18.18
C ASN A 27 12.41 -11.78 -18.67
N ILE A 28 12.12 -12.67 -19.61
CA ILE A 28 10.80 -12.80 -20.23
C ILE A 28 9.70 -13.07 -19.20
N LYS A 29 9.94 -13.89 -18.17
CA LYS A 29 8.94 -14.22 -17.14
C LYS A 29 8.49 -13.00 -16.32
N LYS A 30 9.36 -11.99 -16.21
CA LYS A 30 9.07 -10.74 -15.50
C LYS A 30 8.40 -9.70 -16.39
N ASN A 31 8.54 -9.82 -17.72
CA ASN A 31 7.93 -8.91 -18.66
C ASN A 31 6.48 -9.36 -18.93
N LYS A 32 5.55 -8.41 -18.83
CA LYS A 32 4.12 -8.60 -19.05
C LYS A 32 3.61 -7.40 -19.84
N TYR A 33 2.61 -7.60 -20.69
CA TYR A 33 1.93 -6.49 -21.37
C TYR A 33 0.44 -6.49 -21.09
N MET A 34 -0.17 -5.33 -21.21
CA MET A 34 -1.59 -5.08 -20.97
C MET A 34 -2.13 -4.20 -22.09
N ILE A 35 -3.37 -4.46 -22.52
CA ILE A 35 -4.05 -3.70 -23.55
C ILE A 35 -5.19 -2.92 -22.90
N ILE A 36 -5.08 -1.60 -22.93
CA ILE A 36 -6.11 -0.71 -22.39
C ILE A 36 -6.99 -0.27 -23.57
N THR A 37 -8.20 -0.82 -23.67
CA THR A 37 -9.12 -0.55 -24.78
C THR A 37 -10.57 -0.72 -24.34
N LYS A 38 -11.48 0.02 -24.97
CA LYS A 38 -12.94 -0.20 -24.81
C LYS A 38 -13.46 -1.38 -25.65
N LYS A 39 -12.65 -1.87 -26.61
CA LYS A 39 -13.03 -2.97 -27.51
C LYS A 39 -12.65 -4.30 -26.88
N THR A 40 -13.60 -5.22 -26.79
CA THR A 40 -13.33 -6.57 -26.29
C THR A 40 -12.50 -7.37 -27.29
N ASN A 41 -11.60 -8.19 -26.75
CA ASN A 41 -10.90 -9.25 -27.48
C ASN A 41 -10.06 -8.81 -28.69
N ILE A 42 -9.10 -7.90 -28.49
CA ILE A 42 -8.06 -7.62 -29.51
C ILE A 42 -7.04 -8.78 -29.48
N PRO A 43 -6.96 -9.62 -30.51
CA PRO A 43 -5.88 -10.59 -30.63
C PRO A 43 -4.60 -9.82 -30.90
N THR A 44 -3.65 -9.89 -29.98
CA THR A 44 -2.36 -9.23 -30.11
C THR A 44 -1.33 -10.12 -29.49
N ASN A 45 -0.35 -10.53 -30.29
CA ASN A 45 0.71 -11.42 -29.86
C ASN A 45 2.02 -10.62 -29.85
N ILE A 46 2.54 -10.31 -28.67
CA ILE A 46 3.80 -9.58 -28.48
C ILE A 46 4.88 -10.58 -28.10
N HIS A 47 6.02 -10.48 -28.77
CA HIS A 47 7.14 -11.40 -28.58
C HIS A 47 8.39 -10.65 -28.13
N LEU A 48 9.23 -11.30 -27.32
CA LEU A 48 10.58 -10.84 -27.03
C LEU A 48 11.55 -11.84 -27.66
N GLY A 49 12.13 -11.46 -28.80
CA GLY A 49 12.81 -12.42 -29.68
C GLY A 49 11.80 -13.44 -30.23
N ASN A 50 12.01 -14.73 -29.94
CA ASN A 50 11.12 -15.82 -30.37
C ASN A 50 10.13 -16.28 -29.28
N ILE A 51 10.10 -15.61 -28.12
CA ILE A 51 9.32 -16.07 -26.97
C ILE A 51 8.14 -15.12 -26.75
N PRO A 52 6.89 -15.62 -26.69
CA PRO A 52 5.72 -14.79 -26.41
C PRO A 52 5.76 -14.24 -24.98
N ILE A 53 5.35 -12.98 -24.84
CA ILE A 53 5.21 -12.33 -23.54
C ILE A 53 3.81 -12.60 -22.99
N GLU A 54 3.69 -12.71 -21.67
CA GLU A 54 2.41 -12.90 -21.01
C GLU A 54 1.54 -11.63 -21.09
N ARG A 55 0.28 -11.80 -21.51
CA ARG A 55 -0.76 -10.77 -21.42
C ARG A 55 -1.41 -10.82 -20.03
N VAL A 56 -1.58 -9.66 -19.41
CA VAL A 56 -2.28 -9.52 -18.13
C VAL A 56 -3.37 -8.45 -18.22
N ASP A 57 -4.45 -8.64 -17.48
CA ASP A 57 -5.56 -7.67 -17.39
C ASP A 57 -5.38 -6.68 -16.23
N LYS A 58 -4.58 -7.07 -15.24
CA LYS A 58 -4.21 -6.22 -14.10
C LYS A 58 -2.76 -6.44 -13.69
N TYR A 59 -2.11 -5.37 -13.26
CA TYR A 59 -0.73 -5.42 -12.78
C TYR A 59 -0.53 -4.45 -11.61
N LYS A 60 0.23 -4.88 -10.60
CA LYS A 60 0.57 -4.03 -9.46
C LYS A 60 1.84 -3.25 -9.78
N TYR A 61 1.70 -1.95 -9.99
CA TYR A 61 2.81 -1.04 -10.28
C TYR A 61 3.02 -0.09 -9.10
N LEU A 62 4.20 -0.15 -8.48
CA LEU A 62 4.60 0.71 -7.35
C LEU A 62 3.59 0.73 -6.18
N GLY A 63 2.93 -0.40 -5.91
CA GLY A 63 1.93 -0.50 -4.84
C GLY A 63 0.49 -0.31 -5.31
N THR A 64 0.29 0.24 -6.49
CA THR A 64 -1.02 0.57 -7.05
C THR A 64 -1.47 -0.47 -8.08
N TRP A 65 -2.75 -0.86 -8.02
CA TRP A 65 -3.33 -1.73 -9.05
C TRP A 65 -3.65 -0.91 -10.30
N ILE A 66 -3.09 -1.32 -11.43
CA ILE A 66 -3.45 -0.83 -12.75
C ILE A 66 -4.24 -1.94 -13.43
N SER A 67 -5.43 -1.61 -13.92
CA SER A 67 -6.30 -2.51 -14.65
C SER A 67 -6.50 -2.00 -16.08
N ASP A 68 -6.83 -2.92 -16.99
CA ASP A 68 -7.22 -2.65 -18.38
C ASP A 68 -8.52 -1.81 -18.48
N ASN A 69 -9.40 -2.00 -17.52
CA ASN A 69 -10.58 -1.20 -17.29
C ASN A 69 -10.17 0.09 -16.59
N ASN A 70 -10.70 1.23 -17.03
CA ASN A 70 -10.53 2.57 -16.40
C ASN A 70 -11.20 2.65 -15.00
N ASP A 71 -11.31 1.53 -14.31
CA ASP A 71 -11.97 1.38 -13.03
C ASP A 71 -11.00 1.71 -11.90
N GLN A 72 -10.73 3.02 -11.75
CA GLN A 72 -10.03 3.60 -10.61
C GLN A 72 -10.76 3.34 -9.28
N THR A 73 -11.99 2.84 -9.29
CA THR A 73 -12.77 2.66 -8.06
C THR A 73 -12.12 1.64 -7.13
N THR A 74 -11.45 0.62 -7.67
CA THR A 74 -10.72 -0.39 -6.87
C THR A 74 -9.53 0.22 -6.13
N GLU A 75 -8.78 1.10 -6.81
CA GLU A 75 -7.66 1.84 -6.25
C GLU A 75 -8.12 2.84 -5.19
N LEU A 76 -9.20 3.58 -5.50
CA LEU A 76 -9.81 4.54 -4.59
C LEU A 76 -10.35 3.86 -3.32
N ARG A 77 -11.02 2.71 -3.47
CA ARG A 77 -11.50 1.89 -2.35
C ARG A 77 -10.33 1.42 -1.47
N ALA A 78 -9.24 0.96 -2.09
CA ALA A 78 -8.05 0.56 -1.34
C ALA A 78 -7.44 1.71 -0.54
N ARG A 79 -7.36 2.93 -1.11
CA ARG A 79 -6.90 4.12 -0.37
C ARG A 79 -7.83 4.50 0.78
N ILE A 80 -9.14 4.44 0.55
CA ILE A 80 -10.15 4.69 1.59
C ILE A 80 -10.00 3.68 2.73
N GLU A 81 -9.76 2.41 2.42
CA GLU A 81 -9.56 1.36 3.42
C GLU A 81 -8.27 1.54 4.23
N ILE A 82 -7.17 1.92 3.58
CA ILE A 82 -5.92 2.30 4.27
C ILE A 82 -6.17 3.47 5.23
N ALA A 83 -6.87 4.53 4.76
CA ALA A 83 -7.20 5.68 5.59
C ALA A 83 -8.11 5.30 6.77
N ARG A 84 -9.12 4.46 6.54
CA ARG A 84 -9.99 3.91 7.59
C ARG A 84 -9.19 3.13 8.63
N ASN A 85 -8.30 2.24 8.19
CA ASN A 85 -7.45 1.45 9.08
C ASN A 85 -6.50 2.33 9.90
N ALA A 86 -5.91 3.36 9.30
CA ALA A 86 -5.10 4.34 10.02
C ALA A 86 -5.94 5.09 11.08
N PHE A 87 -7.15 5.54 10.71
CA PHE A 87 -8.06 6.23 11.62
C PHE A 87 -8.49 5.34 12.81
N VAL A 88 -8.86 4.09 12.54
CA VAL A 88 -9.23 3.13 13.59
C VAL A 88 -8.07 2.89 14.55
N LYS A 89 -6.84 2.72 14.04
CA LYS A 89 -5.64 2.60 14.88
C LYS A 89 -5.42 3.83 15.78
N MET A 90 -5.61 5.04 15.26
CA MET A 90 -5.51 6.27 16.05
C MET A 90 -6.58 6.36 17.14
N LYS A 91 -7.81 5.90 16.89
CA LYS A 91 -8.90 5.87 17.88
C LYS A 91 -8.58 4.93 19.05
N THR A 92 -7.92 3.80 18.79
CA THR A 92 -7.46 2.87 19.83
C THR A 92 -6.35 3.51 20.68
N ILE A 93 -5.43 4.25 20.08
CA ILE A 93 -4.37 4.97 20.82
C ILE A 93 -4.97 6.08 21.69
N GLY A 94 -5.91 6.87 21.16
CA GLY A 94 -6.59 7.93 21.93
C GLY A 94 -7.35 7.39 23.15
N SER A 95 -8.02 6.24 23.01
CA SER A 95 -8.73 5.60 24.12
C SER A 95 -7.79 4.97 25.16
N ILE A 96 -6.65 4.40 24.75
CA ILE A 96 -5.59 3.96 25.69
C ILE A 96 -4.99 5.16 26.44
N ALA A 97 -4.71 6.26 25.74
CA ALA A 97 -4.15 7.47 26.34
C ALA A 97 -5.08 8.09 27.41
N ILE A 98 -6.39 8.16 27.12
CA ILE A 98 -7.41 8.65 28.07
C ILE A 98 -7.51 7.74 29.30
N ASN A 99 -7.56 6.42 29.09
CA ASN A 99 -7.62 5.45 30.20
C ASN A 99 -6.33 5.46 31.04
N GLY A 100 -5.16 5.61 30.43
CA GLY A 100 -3.87 5.73 31.11
C GLY A 100 -3.71 7.05 31.91
N GLN A 101 -4.33 8.14 31.47
CA GLN A 101 -4.43 9.37 32.26
C GLN A 101 -5.39 9.21 33.45
N ARG A 102 -6.51 8.51 33.27
CA ARG A 102 -7.50 8.24 34.34
C ARG A 102 -6.93 7.39 35.47
N ILE A 103 -6.12 6.37 35.16
CA ILE A 103 -5.46 5.52 36.18
C ILE A 103 -4.40 6.30 36.97
N ARG A 104 -3.61 7.16 36.30
CA ARG A 104 -2.60 8.00 36.96
C ARG A 104 -3.21 9.03 37.92
N ASN A 105 -4.29 9.69 37.50
CA ASN A 105 -5.01 10.66 38.35
C ASN A 105 -5.65 10.00 39.57
N ASN A 106 -6.17 8.77 39.42
CA ASN A 106 -6.76 8.03 40.54
C ASN A 106 -5.69 7.53 41.55
N LYS A 107 -4.51 7.14 41.06
CA LYS A 107 -3.36 6.74 41.93
C LYS A 107 -2.82 7.94 42.72
N HIS A 108 -2.75 9.11 42.10
CA HIS A 108 -2.34 10.35 42.78
C HIS A 108 -3.36 10.80 43.84
N ASN A 109 -4.67 10.63 43.59
CA ASN A 109 -5.71 10.95 44.57
C ASN A 109 -5.76 9.96 45.76
N LYS A 110 -5.55 8.65 45.52
CA LYS A 110 -5.43 7.65 46.60
C LYS A 110 -4.22 7.90 47.50
N ASN A 111 -3.07 8.26 46.92
CA ASN A 111 -1.86 8.58 47.71
C ASN A 111 -2.02 9.88 48.52
N LYS A 112 -2.77 10.89 48.03
CA LYS A 112 -3.12 12.08 48.83
C LYS A 112 -4.03 11.72 50.01
N LYS A 113 -5.02 10.85 49.82
CA LYS A 113 -5.94 10.44 50.91
C LYS A 113 -5.20 9.72 52.06
N VAL A 114 -4.19 8.90 51.74
CA VAL A 114 -3.38 8.17 52.74
C VAL A 114 -2.46 9.11 53.53
N ILE A 115 -1.86 10.12 52.87
CA ILE A 115 -0.96 11.07 53.54
C ILE A 115 -1.72 11.98 54.51
N ILE A 116 -2.95 12.39 54.18
CA ILE A 116 -3.73 13.33 55.02
C ILE A 116 -4.34 12.63 56.25
N SER A 117 -4.57 11.31 56.21
CA SER A 117 -5.09 10.53 57.35
C SER A 117 -4.02 10.06 58.34
N GLY A 118 -2.74 10.34 58.10
CA GLY A 118 -1.60 9.82 58.88
C GLY A 118 -1.02 10.75 59.95
N THR A 119 -1.55 11.96 60.14
CA THR A 119 -1.03 12.92 61.13
C THR A 119 -2.11 13.33 62.12
N ARG A 120 -2.39 12.49 63.12
CA ARG A 120 -3.05 12.89 64.37
C ARG A 120 -2.81 11.79 65.40
N ASN A 121 -2.47 12.23 66.63
CA ASN A 121 -2.26 11.49 67.88
C ASN A 121 -0.78 11.09 68.08
N GLU A 122 -0.03 11.40 69.14
CA GLU A 122 -0.23 11.88 70.53
C GLU A 122 1.13 12.50 70.97
N GLY A 123 1.33 13.29 72.02
CA GLY A 123 0.53 13.58 73.19
C GLY A 123 1.24 14.64 74.04
N THR A 124 0.43 15.35 74.80
CA THR A 124 0.74 16.04 76.05
C THR A 124 1.76 15.32 76.94
N ALA A 125 2.75 16.08 77.42
CA ALA A 125 3.26 16.01 78.79
C ALA A 125 3.84 17.39 79.15
#